data_AF-A0A2H0PBT7-F1
#
_entry.id   AF-A0A2H0PBT7-F1
#
_cell.length_a   1.000
_cell.length_b   1.000
_cell.length_c   1.000
_cell.angle_alpha   90.00
_cell.angle_beta   90.00
_cell.angle_gamma   90.00
#
_symmetry.space_group_name_H-M   'P 1'
#
loop_
_entity.id
_entity.type
_entity.pdbx_description
1 polymer ?
#
loop_
_entity_poly.entity_id
_entity_poly.type
_entity_poly.pdbx_seq_one_letter_code
_entity_poly.pdbx_strand_id
1 'polypeptide(L)'
;MKTKTKRKTTPKTITAEEFDRLADEGKDITPYLDFEKMVVVRPKIQRVNVDFPEWMVKKLDEEAHKLNVSRQAIIKMWLRERLDPQRRITR
;
A
#
# COMPACT_ATOMS: atom_id res chain seq x y z
N MET A 1 -26.77 -9.90 19.33
CA MET A 1 -25.76 -10.56 18.46
C MET A 1 -24.52 -10.85 19.30
N LYS A 2 -24.09 -12.12 19.36
CA LYS A 2 -23.02 -12.59 20.25
C LYS A 2 -21.66 -12.01 19.81
N THR A 3 -20.96 -11.40 20.75
CA THR A 3 -19.60 -10.85 20.61
C THR A 3 -18.62 -11.99 20.31
N LYS A 4 -17.85 -11.88 19.21
CA LYS A 4 -16.76 -12.83 18.93
C LYS A 4 -15.55 -12.47 19.80
N THR A 5 -15.28 -13.32 20.79
CA THR A 5 -14.12 -13.29 21.68
C THR A 5 -12.81 -13.22 20.90
N LYS A 6 -12.02 -12.16 21.08
CA LYS A 6 -10.62 -12.09 20.59
C LYS A 6 -9.80 -13.13 21.36
N ARG A 7 -9.28 -14.16 20.67
CA ARG A 7 -8.29 -15.08 21.26
C ARG A 7 -6.98 -14.32 21.42
N LYS A 8 -6.53 -14.10 22.65
CA LYS A 8 -5.15 -13.65 22.92
C LYS A 8 -4.22 -14.80 22.57
N THR A 9 -3.41 -14.63 21.52
CA THR A 9 -2.37 -15.59 21.13
C THR A 9 -1.05 -14.89 21.35
N THR A 10 -0.33 -15.29 22.40
CA THR A 10 1.04 -14.83 22.67
C THR A 10 1.97 -15.40 21.59
N PRO A 11 2.76 -14.57 20.89
CA PRO A 11 3.67 -15.05 19.85
C PRO A 11 4.75 -15.93 20.45
N LYS A 12 5.13 -17.00 19.73
CA LYS A 12 6.31 -17.80 20.07
C LYS A 12 7.56 -16.99 19.73
N THR A 13 8.61 -17.09 20.55
CA THR A 13 9.90 -16.41 20.33
C THR A 13 10.91 -17.34 19.66
N ILE A 14 11.52 -16.87 18.58
CA ILE A 14 12.64 -17.50 17.85
C ILE A 14 13.69 -16.44 17.53
N THR A 15 14.88 -16.83 17.05
CA THR A 15 15.88 -15.85 16.59
C THR A 15 15.46 -15.21 15.26
N ALA A 16 16.06 -14.05 14.94
CA ALA A 16 15.79 -13.38 13.68
C ALA A 16 16.24 -14.24 12.48
N GLU A 17 17.41 -14.89 12.57
CA GLU A 17 17.91 -15.74 11.48
C GLU A 17 16.98 -16.93 11.21
N GLU A 18 16.39 -17.50 12.26
CA GLU A 18 15.48 -18.63 12.13
C GLU A 18 14.12 -18.20 11.58
N PHE A 19 13.65 -17.00 11.94
CA PHE A 19 12.45 -16.39 11.35
C PHE A 19 12.61 -16.17 9.85
N ASP A 20 13.72 -15.56 9.44
CA ASP A 20 14.02 -15.27 8.03
C ASP A 20 14.08 -16.58 7.21
N ARG A 21 14.77 -17.60 7.73
CA ARG A 21 14.82 -18.92 7.08
C ARG A 21 13.44 -19.53 6.90
N LEU A 22 12.58 -19.49 7.93
CA LEU A 22 11.22 -20.03 7.84
C LEU A 22 10.36 -19.27 6.81
N ALA A 23 10.52 -17.96 6.72
CA ALA A 23 9.85 -17.12 5.75
C ALA A 23 10.28 -17.45 4.31
N ASP A 24 11.60 -17.56 4.08
CA ASP A 24 12.18 -17.88 2.77
C ASP A 24 11.81 -19.29 2.30
N GLU A 25 11.70 -20.24 3.22
CA GLU A 25 11.24 -21.62 2.95
C GLU A 25 9.72 -21.71 2.72
N GLY A 26 8.97 -20.61 2.84
CA GLY A 26 7.51 -20.58 2.66
C GLY A 26 6.73 -21.29 3.78
N LYS A 27 7.33 -21.45 4.96
CA LYS A 27 6.68 -22.07 6.12
C LYS A 27 5.76 -21.07 6.83
N ASP A 28 4.82 -21.59 7.63
CA ASP A 28 3.88 -20.75 8.39
C ASP A 28 4.60 -19.97 9.50
N ILE A 29 4.72 -18.66 9.31
CA ILE A 29 5.31 -17.72 10.27
C ILE A 29 4.26 -17.08 11.21
N THR A 30 2.97 -17.32 10.97
CA THR A 30 1.84 -16.75 11.74
C THR A 30 2.01 -16.90 13.27
N PRO A 31 2.50 -18.03 13.81
CA PRO A 31 2.67 -18.20 15.26
C PRO A 31 3.73 -17.29 15.91
N TYR A 32 4.62 -16.68 15.13
CA TYR A 32 5.70 -15.82 15.60
C TYR A 32 5.38 -14.32 15.43
N LEU A 33 4.26 -14.00 14.79
CA LEU A 33 3.85 -12.61 14.56
C LEU A 33 3.08 -12.05 15.76
N ASP A 34 3.52 -10.90 16.27
CA ASP A 34 2.84 -10.16 17.34
C ASP A 34 1.68 -9.32 16.75
N PHE A 35 0.51 -9.95 16.61
CA PHE A 35 -0.70 -9.28 16.12
C PHE A 35 -1.20 -8.15 17.02
N GLU A 36 -0.84 -8.14 18.31
CA GLU A 36 -1.23 -7.05 19.22
C GLU A 36 -0.42 -5.78 18.95
N LYS A 37 0.82 -5.92 18.48
CA LYS A 37 1.70 -4.80 18.09
C LYS A 37 1.73 -4.47 16.60
N MET A 38 0.98 -5.19 15.77
CA MET A 38 0.90 -4.89 14.34
C MET A 38 0.32 -3.49 14.10
N VAL A 39 1.07 -2.66 13.38
CA VAL A 39 0.61 -1.33 12.95
C VAL A 39 0.31 -1.37 11.46
N VAL A 40 -0.96 -1.15 11.10
CA VAL A 40 -1.31 -0.88 9.71
C VAL A 40 -0.97 0.58 9.43
N VAL A 41 0.17 0.82 8.77
CA VAL A 41 0.56 2.17 8.35
C VAL A 41 -0.30 2.58 7.15
N ARG A 42 -1.46 3.18 7.42
CA ARG A 42 -2.25 3.88 6.40
C ARG A 42 -1.79 5.34 6.39
N PRO A 43 -1.33 5.88 5.24
CA PRO A 43 -1.07 7.30 5.13
C PRO A 43 -2.34 8.07 5.52
N LYS A 44 -2.19 9.14 6.31
CA LYS A 44 -3.31 10.07 6.56
C LYS A 44 -3.74 10.66 5.22
N ILE A 45 -5.01 10.49 4.87
CA ILE A 45 -5.55 11.01 3.61
C ILE A 45 -5.97 12.46 3.83
N GLN A 46 -5.32 13.38 3.13
CA GLN A 46 -5.75 14.78 3.04
C GLN A 46 -6.46 14.99 1.70
N ARG A 47 -7.67 15.56 1.72
CA ARG A 47 -8.36 15.99 0.48
C ARG A 47 -7.82 17.35 0.04
N VAL A 48 -7.53 17.47 -1.25
CA VAL A 48 -7.06 18.69 -1.90
C VAL A 48 -7.92 18.89 -3.14
N ASN A 49 -8.47 20.09 -3.31
CA ASN A 49 -9.24 20.49 -4.49
C ASN A 49 -8.32 21.30 -5.40
N VAL A 50 -8.36 21.02 -6.71
CA VAL A 50 -7.54 21.70 -7.73
C VAL A 50 -8.41 21.88 -8.97
N ASP A 51 -8.43 23.11 -9.49
CA ASP A 51 -9.10 23.42 -10.75
C ASP A 51 -8.14 23.20 -11.92
N PHE A 52 -8.66 22.61 -13.00
CA PHE A 52 -7.91 22.34 -14.22
C PHE A 52 -8.64 22.94 -15.42
N PRO A 53 -7.91 23.53 -16.39
CA PRO A 53 -8.50 23.88 -17.67
C PRO A 53 -9.08 22.65 -18.37
N GLU A 54 -10.16 22.84 -19.14
CA GLU A 54 -10.86 21.76 -19.83
C GLU A 54 -9.92 20.92 -20.73
N TRP A 55 -9.03 21.58 -21.47
CA TRP A 55 -8.06 20.90 -22.34
C TRP A 55 -7.13 19.96 -21.57
N MET A 56 -6.82 20.27 -20.31
CA MET A 56 -5.96 19.44 -19.48
C MET A 56 -6.71 18.24 -18.95
N VAL A 57 -7.97 18.41 -18.53
CA VAL A 57 -8.83 17.30 -18.09
C VAL A 57 -9.00 16.29 -19.22
N LYS A 58 -9.27 16.77 -20.44
CA LYS A 58 -9.41 15.90 -21.62
C LYS A 58 -8.14 15.08 -21.89
N LYS A 59 -6.96 15.71 -21.83
CA LYS A 59 -5.68 14.97 -21.98
C LYS A 59 -5.47 13.94 -20.87
N LEU A 60 -5.80 14.28 -19.62
CA LEU A 60 -5.70 13.33 -18.51
C LEU A 60 -6.61 12.12 -18.70
N ASP A 61 -7.81 12.32 -19.24
CA ASP A 61 -8.76 11.23 -19.53
C ASP A 61 -8.28 10.32 -20.65
N GLU A 62 -7.72 10.90 -21.72
CA GLU A 62 -7.14 10.13 -22.82
C GLU A 62 -6.00 9.21 -22.32
N GLU A 63 -5.10 9.73 -21.47
CA GLU A 63 -4.00 8.94 -20.89
C GLU A 63 -4.48 7.91 -19.88
N ALA A 64 -5.47 8.26 -19.04
CA ALA A 64 -6.08 7.32 -18.11
C ALA A 64 -6.75 6.14 -18.85
N HIS A 65 -7.43 6.42 -19.96
CA HIS A 65 -8.07 5.41 -20.80
C HIS A 65 -7.05 4.46 -21.45
N LYS A 66 -5.94 4.99 -21.99
CA LYS A 66 -4.86 4.17 -22.58
C LYS A 66 -4.29 3.14 -21.61
N LEU A 67 -4.21 3.50 -20.33
CA LEU A 67 -3.67 2.65 -19.27
C LEU A 67 -4.76 1.87 -18.52
N ASN A 68 -6.02 2.02 -18.89
CA ASN A 68 -7.19 1.45 -18.21
C ASN A 68 -7.20 1.73 -16.70
N VAL A 69 -6.93 2.98 -16.33
CA VAL A 69 -6.93 3.46 -14.95
C VAL A 69 -7.87 4.65 -14.77
N SER A 70 -8.19 4.99 -13.53
CA SER A 70 -8.93 6.22 -13.25
C SER A 70 -8.08 7.47 -13.46
N ARG A 71 -8.71 8.62 -13.75
CA ARG A 71 -8.06 9.93 -13.77
C ARG A 71 -7.27 10.23 -12.48
N GLN A 72 -7.82 9.84 -11.33
CA GLN A 72 -7.16 9.99 -10.04
C GLN A 72 -5.88 9.15 -9.92
N ALA A 73 -5.84 7.97 -10.53
CA ALA A 73 -4.66 7.11 -10.54
C ALA A 73 -3.55 7.72 -11.40
N ILE A 74 -3.86 8.20 -12.62
CA ILE A 74 -2.84 8.81 -13.49
C ILE A 74 -2.24 10.07 -12.86
N ILE A 75 -3.07 10.92 -12.24
CA ILE A 75 -2.62 12.12 -11.51
C ILE A 75 -1.64 11.73 -10.39
N LYS A 76 -1.99 10.71 -9.58
CA LYS A 76 -1.15 10.26 -8.46
C LYS A 76 0.18 9.66 -8.94
N MET A 77 0.17 8.90 -10.02
CA MET A 77 1.36 8.28 -10.58
C MET A 77 2.35 9.34 -11.07
N TRP A 78 1.88 10.27 -11.91
CA TRP A 78 2.74 11.35 -12.42
C TRP A 78 3.22 12.29 -11.31
N LEU A 79 2.36 12.61 -10.33
CA LEU A 79 2.78 13.43 -9.19
C LEU A 79 3.87 12.72 -8.37
N ARG A 80 3.74 11.40 -8.16
CA ARG A 80 4.77 10.61 -7.46
C ARG A 80 6.11 10.63 -8.21
N GLU A 81 6.11 10.46 -9.52
CA GLU A 81 7.34 10.51 -10.33
C GLU A 81 8.07 11.86 -10.21
N ARG A 82 7.32 12.96 -10.03
CA ARG A 82 7.88 14.30 -9.84
C ARG A 82 8.38 14.55 -8.42
N LEU A 83 7.69 14.00 -7.41
CA LEU A 83 8.06 14.16 -6.00
C LEU A 83 9.18 13.21 -5.55
N ASP A 84 9.33 12.07 -6.21
CA ASP A 84 10.34 11.05 -5.89
C ASP A 84 11.05 10.58 -7.18
N PRO A 85 12.04 11.37 -7.68
CA PRO A 85 12.73 11.08 -8.93
C PRO A 85 13.47 9.74 -8.95
N GLN A 86 13.77 9.18 -7.76
CA GLN A 86 14.46 7.89 -7.59
C GLN A 86 13.52 6.70 -7.78
N ARG A 87 12.19 6.91 -7.67
CA ARG A 87 11.13 5.95 -8.02
C ARG A 87 10.46 6.27 -9.34
N ARG A 88 11.27 6.53 -10.38
CA ARG A 88 10.73 6.53 -11.75
C ARG A 88 10.17 5.15 -12.05
N ILE A 89 8.86 5.08 -12.31
CA ILE A 89 8.20 3.89 -12.89
C ILE A 89 8.55 3.89 -14.38
N THR A 90 9.84 3.80 -14.72
CA THR A 90 10.28 3.66 -16.10
C THR A 90 10.37 2.18 -16.45
N ARG A 91 9.88 1.89 -17.66
CA ARG A 91 9.92 0.59 -18.35
C ARG A 91 11.30 -0.05 -18.34
#